data_AF-A0AAW7CHZ9-F1
#
_entry.id   AF-A0AAW7CHZ9-F1
#
_cell.length_a   1.000
_cell.length_b   1.000
_cell.length_c   1.000
_cell.angle_alpha   90.00
_cell.angle_beta   90.00
_cell.angle_gamma   90.00
#
_symmetry.space_group_name_H-M   'P 1'
#
loop_
_entity.id
_entity.type
_entity.pdbx_description
1 polymer ?
#
loop_
_entity_poly.entity_id
_entity_poly.type
_entity_poly.pdbx_seq_one_letter_code
_entity_poly.pdbx_strand_id
1 'polypeptide(L)'
;MKFFSDRRLITIILANVISSIGTGITGTAIPWLLLNYSGGEVIYGYTYLFTTIAAFILSPFIGSFIDKYSRKDCLLLSQGLGLLFILPFTIHLQFTSQLSPWELVIIQIGGFFYWSIQVGVSPRYV
;
A
#
# COMPACT_ATOMS: atom_id res chain seq x y z
N MET A 1 17.66 -25.18 -15.18
CA MET A 1 16.81 -23.99 -14.95
C MET A 1 15.34 -24.45 -14.80
N LYS A 2 14.96 -24.99 -13.63
CA LYS A 2 13.61 -25.56 -13.36
C LYS A 2 12.70 -24.62 -12.56
N PHE A 3 13.11 -23.34 -12.40
CA PHE A 3 12.39 -22.35 -11.61
C PHE A 3 11.03 -21.97 -12.21
N PHE A 4 10.93 -21.87 -13.54
CA PHE A 4 9.70 -21.48 -14.26
C PHE A 4 8.72 -22.62 -14.52
N SER A 5 8.91 -23.80 -13.93
CA SER A 5 8.00 -24.93 -14.14
C SER A 5 6.96 -25.09 -13.03
N ASP A 6 7.17 -24.44 -11.88
CA ASP A 6 6.23 -24.49 -10.75
C ASP A 6 5.13 -23.44 -10.92
N ARG A 7 3.91 -23.91 -11.19
CA ARG A 7 2.73 -23.04 -11.35
C ARG A 7 2.46 -22.21 -10.10
N ARG A 8 2.70 -22.74 -8.89
CA ARG A 8 2.47 -22.00 -7.64
C ARG A 8 3.42 -20.81 -7.53
N LEU A 9 4.68 -21.03 -7.90
CA LEU A 9 5.70 -19.98 -7.90
C LEU A 9 5.36 -18.89 -8.92
N ILE A 10 4.95 -19.25 -10.13
CA ILE A 10 4.52 -18.28 -11.15
C ILE A 10 3.33 -17.46 -10.66
N THR A 11 2.32 -18.08 -10.06
CA THR A 11 1.14 -17.36 -9.53
C THR A 11 1.54 -16.33 -8.47
N ILE A 12 2.43 -16.69 -7.54
CA ILE A 12 2.89 -15.76 -6.49
C ILE A 12 3.68 -14.60 -7.08
N ILE A 13 4.57 -14.87 -8.03
CA ILE A 13 5.36 -13.83 -8.70
C ILE A 13 4.45 -12.87 -9.45
N LEU A 14 3.52 -13.38 -10.27
CA LEU A 14 2.59 -12.55 -11.03
C LEU A 14 1.71 -11.70 -10.10
N ALA A 15 1.18 -12.29 -9.02
CA ALA A 15 0.40 -11.57 -8.03
C ALA A 15 1.20 -10.42 -7.40
N ASN A 16 2.46 -10.66 -7.03
CA ASN A 16 3.33 -9.64 -6.47
C ASN A 16 3.71 -8.55 -7.49
N VAL A 17 3.94 -8.91 -8.76
CA VAL A 17 4.23 -7.93 -9.81
C VAL A 17 3.03 -7.02 -10.03
N ILE A 18 1.83 -7.58 -10.19
CA ILE A 18 0.59 -6.81 -10.38
C ILE A 18 0.34 -5.90 -9.16
N SER A 19 0.48 -6.44 -7.95
CA SER A 19 0.36 -5.69 -6.70
C SER A 19 1.36 -4.53 -6.65
N SER A 20 2.63 -4.78 -6.99
CA SER A 20 3.68 -3.75 -6.97
C SER A 20 3.42 -2.64 -7.99
N ILE A 21 2.92 -2.98 -9.18
CA ILE A 21 2.51 -1.98 -10.18
C ILE A 21 1.37 -1.12 -9.62
N GLY A 22 0.35 -1.74 -9.04
CA GLY A 22 -0.77 -1.04 -8.42
C GLY A 22 -0.29 -0.06 -7.33
N THR A 23 0.59 -0.52 -6.44
CA THR A 23 1.17 0.33 -5.38
C THR A 23 2.05 1.45 -5.93
N GLY A 24 2.82 1.22 -7.00
CA GLY A 24 3.61 2.26 -7.64
C GLY A 24 2.73 3.34 -8.30
N ILE A 25 1.66 2.93 -8.97
CA ILE A 25 0.69 3.84 -9.58
C ILE A 25 0.02 4.67 -8.49
N THR A 26 -0.55 4.06 -7.45
CA THR A 26 -1.23 4.80 -6.38
C THR A 26 -0.26 5.71 -5.61
N GLY A 27 0.95 5.23 -5.34
CA GLY A 27 2.00 6.01 -4.67
C GLY A 27 2.43 7.26 -5.43
N THR A 28 2.21 7.32 -6.75
CA THR A 28 2.52 8.49 -7.58
C THR A 28 1.28 9.33 -7.89
N ALA A 29 0.18 8.66 -8.28
CA ALA A 29 -1.04 9.31 -8.72
C ALA A 29 -1.76 10.05 -7.59
N ILE A 30 -1.78 9.50 -6.37
CA ILE A 30 -2.50 10.10 -5.23
C ILE A 30 -1.85 11.43 -4.80
N PRO A 31 -0.52 11.53 -4.57
CA PRO A 31 0.13 12.82 -4.38
C PRO A 31 -0.12 13.78 -5.53
N TRP A 32 -0.01 13.31 -6.78
CA TRP A 32 -0.21 14.17 -7.94
C TRP A 32 -1.63 14.75 -8.00
N LEU A 33 -2.66 13.93 -7.78
CA LEU A 33 -4.04 14.38 -7.71
C LEU A 33 -4.24 15.37 -6.56
N LEU A 34 -3.66 15.10 -5.38
CA LEU A 34 -3.80 15.98 -4.22
C LEU A 34 -3.18 17.36 -4.46
N LEU A 35 -2.02 17.42 -5.12
CA LEU A 35 -1.34 18.66 -5.51
C LEU A 35 -2.12 19.51 -6.52
N ASN A 36 -3.08 18.93 -7.24
CA ASN A 36 -3.94 19.68 -8.17
C ASN A 36 -5.10 20.41 -7.47
N TYR A 37 -5.32 20.16 -6.17
CA TYR A 37 -6.28 20.92 -5.37
C TYR A 37 -5.69 22.23 -4.86
N SER A 38 -6.55 23.23 -4.63
CA SER A 38 -6.13 24.48 -3.98
C SER A 38 -5.60 24.21 -2.58
N GLY A 39 -4.36 24.64 -2.31
CA GLY A 39 -3.64 24.36 -1.06
C GLY A 39 -3.19 22.90 -0.89
N GLY A 40 -3.24 22.12 -1.97
CA GLY A 40 -2.87 20.70 -1.99
C GLY A 40 -1.43 20.43 -1.56
N GLU A 41 -0.51 21.35 -1.83
CA GLU A 41 0.89 21.29 -1.41
C GLU A 41 1.04 21.29 0.12
N VAL A 42 0.24 22.11 0.81
CA VAL A 42 0.25 22.21 2.26
C VAL A 42 -0.36 20.95 2.87
N ILE A 43 -1.50 20.51 2.34
CA ILE A 43 -2.19 19.28 2.81
C ILE A 43 -1.28 18.06 2.61
N TYR A 44 -0.68 17.91 1.42
CA TYR A 44 0.24 16.83 1.12
C TYR A 44 1.46 16.86 2.03
N GLY A 45 2.09 18.03 2.21
CA GLY A 45 3.28 18.19 3.04
C GLY A 45 3.05 17.76 4.48
N TYR A 46 1.98 18.26 5.12
CA TYR A 46 1.64 17.85 6.48
C TYR A 46 1.24 16.38 6.56
N THR A 47 0.43 15.89 5.62
CA THR A 47 0.02 14.48 5.58
C THR A 47 1.24 13.57 5.50
N TYR A 48 2.17 13.86 4.59
CA TYR A 48 3.38 13.07 4.40
C TYR A 48 4.28 13.10 5.64
N LEU A 49 4.47 14.28 6.26
CA LEU A 49 5.26 14.45 7.48
C LEU A 49 4.67 13.62 8.63
N PHE A 50 3.38 13.79 8.92
CA PHE A 50 2.73 13.07 10.03
C PHE A 50 2.68 11.56 9.78
N THR A 51 2.42 11.13 8.55
CA THR A 51 2.44 9.71 8.18
C THR A 51 3.82 9.11 8.38
N THR A 52 4.88 9.83 8.00
CA THR A 52 6.27 9.38 8.17
C THR A 52 6.62 9.24 9.66
N ILE A 53 6.28 10.23 10.49
CA ILE A 53 6.50 10.18 11.94
C ILE A 53 5.73 9.01 12.56
N ALA A 54 4.44 8.85 12.20
CA ALA A 54 3.62 7.76 12.70
C ALA A 54 4.18 6.40 12.31
N ALA A 55 4.62 6.24 11.06
CA ALA A 55 5.21 4.99 10.59
C ALA A 55 6.56 4.70 11.27
N PHE A 56 7.39 5.73 11.52
CA PHE A 56 8.62 5.57 12.27
C PHE A 56 8.35 5.03 13.68
N ILE A 57 7.39 5.63 14.40
CA ILE A 57 6.99 5.20 15.74
C ILE A 57 6.37 3.79 15.72
N LEU A 58 5.56 3.48 14.71
CA LEU A 58 4.87 2.19 14.59
C LEU A 58 5.74 1.06 14.05
N SER A 59 6.87 1.38 13.40
CA SER A 59 7.78 0.39 12.80
C SER A 59 8.24 -0.75 13.73
N PRO A 60 8.67 -0.52 14.99
CA PRO A 60 9.04 -1.62 15.89
C PRO A 60 7.85 -2.53 16.25
N PHE A 61 6.65 -1.97 16.36
CA PHE A 61 5.44 -2.73 16.69
C PHE A 61 5.00 -3.60 15.51
N ILE A 62 5.02 -3.04 14.29
CA ILE A 62 4.69 -3.76 13.06
C ILE A 62 5.67 -4.92 12.85
N GLY A 63 6.98 -4.68 13.04
CA GLY A 63 7.98 -5.73 12.96
C GLY A 63 7.75 -6.86 13.96
N SER A 64 7.54 -6.51 15.24
CA SER A 64 7.24 -7.51 16.29
C SER A 64 5.97 -8.31 16.01
N PHE A 65 4.95 -7.69 15.39
CA PHE A 65 3.73 -8.37 15.00
C PHE A 65 3.99 -9.36 13.86
N ILE A 66 4.69 -8.94 12.81
CA ILE A 66 5.02 -9.79 11.65
C ILE A 66 5.83 -11.02 12.07
N ASP A 67 6.75 -10.86 13.02
CA ASP A 67 7.60 -11.95 13.50
C ASP A 67 6.83 -13.03 14.28
N LYS A 68 5.63 -12.73 14.82
CA LYS A 68 4.79 -13.68 15.57
C LYS A 68 3.94 -14.58 14.70
N TYR A 69 3.62 -14.16 13.47
CA TYR A 69 2.70 -14.86 12.58
C TYR A 69 3.43 -15.46 11.37
N SER A 70 2.78 -16.41 10.69
CA SER A 70 3.37 -16.96 9.49
C SER A 70 3.45 -15.88 8.40
N ARG A 71 4.61 -15.73 7.76
CA ARG A 71 4.81 -14.74 6.69
C ARG A 71 3.77 -14.87 5.57
N LYS A 72 3.40 -16.10 5.25
CA LYS A 72 2.38 -16.38 4.22
C LYS A 72 1.03 -15.80 4.61
N ASP A 73 0.61 -15.98 5.86
CA ASP A 73 -0.69 -15.49 6.33
C ASP A 73 -0.69 -13.98 6.45
N CYS A 74 0.40 -13.37 6.92
CA CYS A 74 0.55 -11.91 6.93
C CYS A 74 0.44 -11.32 5.53
N LEU A 75 1.07 -11.94 4.52
CA LEU A 75 1.02 -11.47 3.14
C LEU A 75 -0.40 -11.56 2.57
N LEU A 76 -1.08 -12.70 2.76
CA LEU A 76 -2.46 -12.86 2.27
C LEU A 76 -3.42 -11.90 2.96
N LEU A 77 -3.26 -11.71 4.27
CA LEU A 77 -4.08 -10.79 5.06
C LEU A 77 -3.84 -9.33 4.65
N SER A 78 -2.58 -8.92 4.44
CA SER A 78 -2.29 -7.55 4.00
C SER A 78 -2.85 -7.27 2.61
N GLN A 79 -2.80 -8.25 1.69
CA GLN A 79 -3.40 -8.13 0.36
C GLN A 79 -4.94 -8.03 0.45
N GLY A 80 -5.57 -8.87 1.26
CA GLY A 80 -7.02 -8.83 1.46
C GLY A 80 -7.50 -7.52 2.09
N LEU A 81 -6.83 -7.06 3.14
CA LEU A 81 -7.16 -5.78 3.79
C LEU A 81 -6.88 -4.58 2.88
N GLY A 82 -5.78 -4.58 2.13
CA GLY A 82 -5.45 -3.53 1.17
C GLY A 82 -6.51 -3.40 0.07
N LEU A 83 -6.99 -4.54 -0.46
CA LEU A 83 -8.07 -4.57 -1.44
C LEU A 83 -9.38 -4.05 -0.86
N LEU A 84 -9.78 -4.53 0.32
CA LEU A 84 -10.99 -4.04 0.99
C LEU A 84 -10.92 -2.55 1.31
N PHE A 85 -9.73 -2.04 1.62
CA PHE A 85 -9.50 -0.63 1.92
C PHE A 85 -9.62 0.26 0.68
N ILE A 86 -9.05 -0.12 -0.47
CA ILE A 86 -9.06 0.71 -1.68
C ILE A 86 -10.39 0.63 -2.45
N LEU A 87 -11.11 -0.49 -2.34
CA LEU A 87 -12.33 -0.76 -3.11
C LEU A 87 -13.40 0.35 -3.02
N PRO A 88 -13.78 0.85 -1.83
CA PRO A 88 -14.79 1.90 -1.71
C PRO A 88 -14.41 3.19 -2.46
N PHE A 89 -13.14 3.58 -2.41
CA PHE A 89 -12.64 4.77 -3.09
C PHE A 89 -12.64 4.60 -4.61
N THR A 90 -12.25 3.43 -5.10
CA THR A 90 -12.31 3.11 -6.54
C THR A 90 -13.76 3.13 -7.04
N ILE A 91 -14.70 2.58 -6.27
CA ILE A 91 -16.13 2.62 -6.60
C ILE A 91 -16.62 4.06 -6.62
N HIS A 92 -16.30 4.86 -5.60
CA HIS A 92 -16.68 6.28 -5.55
C HIS A 92 -16.15 7.05 -6.76
N LEU A 93 -14.85 6.92 -7.05
CA LEU A 93 -14.20 7.55 -8.21
C LEU A 93 -14.91 7.19 -9.54
N GLN A 94 -15.39 5.96 -9.69
CA GLN A 94 -16.12 5.54 -10.89
C GLN A 94 -17.46 6.27 -11.05
N PHE A 95 -18.11 6.66 -9.96
CA PHE A 95 -19.40 7.37 -10.00
C PHE A 95 -19.27 8.90 -10.08
N THR A 96 -18.29 9.48 -9.40
CA THR A 96 -18.11 10.94 -9.31
C THR A 96 -17.06 11.49 -10.28
N SER A 97 -16.24 10.62 -10.88
CA SER A 97 -15.08 10.98 -11.71
C SER A 97 -14.02 11.83 -10.99
N GLN A 98 -14.15 12.05 -9.68
CA GLN A 98 -13.25 12.87 -8.86
C GLN A 98 -13.21 12.32 -7.42
N LEU A 99 -12.02 12.34 -6.81
CA LEU A 99 -11.83 12.01 -5.40
C LEU A 99 -11.65 13.29 -4.59
N SER A 100 -12.31 13.39 -3.45
CA SER A 100 -12.14 14.53 -2.55
C SER A 100 -10.74 14.54 -1.92
N PRO A 101 -10.19 15.71 -1.51
CA PRO A 101 -8.85 15.79 -0.92
C PRO A 101 -8.66 14.90 0.32
N TRP A 102 -9.69 14.75 1.16
CA TRP A 102 -9.62 13.90 2.34
C TRP A 102 -9.59 12.40 2.00
N GLU A 103 -10.21 11.99 0.89
CA GLU A 103 -10.13 10.60 0.40
C GLU A 103 -8.70 10.30 -0.06
N LEU A 104 -8.09 11.22 -0.80
CA LEU A 104 -6.70 11.11 -1.22
C LEU A 104 -5.73 11.04 -0.02
N VAL A 105 -5.98 11.83 1.02
CA VAL A 105 -5.21 11.78 2.28
C VAL A 105 -5.35 10.40 2.95
N ILE A 106 -6.57 9.87 3.07
CA ILE A 106 -6.79 8.54 3.66
C ILE A 106 -6.09 7.46 2.84
N ILE A 107 -6.22 7.50 1.52
CA ILE A 107 -5.55 6.54 0.62
C ILE A 107 -4.03 6.64 0.76
N GLN A 108 -3.47 7.84 0.87
CA GLN A 108 -2.03 8.05 1.06
C GLN A 108 -1.54 7.43 2.37
N ILE A 109 -2.25 7.68 3.48
CA ILE A 109 -1.89 7.14 4.80
C ILE A 109 -2.00 5.61 4.77
N GLY A 110 -3.13 5.07 4.31
CA GLY A 110 -3.34 3.62 4.24
C GLY A 110 -2.36 2.92 3.31
N GLY A 111 -2.03 3.53 2.17
CA GLY A 111 -1.04 3.04 1.22
C GLY A 111 0.37 2.96 1.83
N PHE A 112 0.75 3.96 2.65
CA PHE A 112 2.04 3.96 3.35
C PHE A 112 2.15 2.80 4.36
N PHE A 113 1.08 2.57 5.14
CA PHE A 113 1.04 1.46 6.09
C PHE A 113 1.01 0.11 5.39
N TYR A 114 0.24 -0.02 4.30
CA TYR A 114 0.24 -1.22 3.47
C TYR A 114 1.64 -1.56 2.95
N TRP A 115 2.36 -0.56 2.40
CA TRP A 115 3.74 -0.75 1.93
C TRP A 115 4.68 -1.16 3.07
N SER A 116 4.54 -0.54 4.24
CA SER A 116 5.37 -0.86 5.42
C SER A 116 5.24 -2.33 5.85
N ILE A 117 4.02 -2.89 5.81
CA ILE A 117 3.78 -4.31 6.10
C ILE A 117 4.38 -5.19 4.99
N GLN A 118 4.18 -4.83 3.72
CA GLN A 118 4.63 -5.61 2.57
C GLN A 118 6.16 -5.75 2.56
N VAL A 119 6.89 -4.68 2.89
CA VAL A 119 8.35 -4.70 3.06
C VAL A 119 8.77 -5.64 4.20
N GLY A 120 8.08 -5.58 5.34
CA GLY A 120 8.37 -6.44 6.49
C GLY A 120 8.16 -7.93 6.24
N VAL A 121 7.18 -8.29 5.41
CA VAL A 121 6.83 -9.69 5.10
C VAL A 121 7.63 -10.25 3.90
N SER A 122 8.26 -9.38 3.11
CA SER A 122 9.00 -9.78 1.91
C SER A 122 10.11 -10.80 2.22
N PRO A 123 10.36 -11.79 1.34
CA PRO A 123 11.37 -12.82 1.61
C PRO A 123 12.76 -12.19 1.68
N ARG A 124 13.37 -12.20 2.88
CA ARG A 124 14.79 -11.91 3.04
C ARG A 124 15.57 -13.10 2.49
N TYR A 125 15.96 -13.03 1.22
CA TYR A 125 16.98 -13.90 0.67
C TYR A 125 18.33 -13.37 1.16
N VAL A 126 18.72 -13.78 2.37
CA VAL A 126 20.10 -13.70 2.87
C VAL A 126 20.51 -15.10 3.28
#